data_AF-A0A1F3ADZ1-F1
#
_entry.id   AF-A0A1F3ADZ1-F1
#
_cell.length_a   1.000
_cell.length_b   1.000
_cell.length_c   1.000
_cell.angle_alpha   90.00
_cell.angle_beta   90.00
_cell.angle_gamma   90.00
#
_symmetry.space_group_name_H-M   'P 1'
#
loop_
_entity.id
_entity.type
_entity.pdbx_description
1 polymer ?
#
loop_
_entity_poly.entity_id
_entity_poly.type
_entity_poly.pdbx_seq_one_letter_code
_entity_poly.pdbx_strand_id
1 'polypeptide(L)'
;MSRKAEARVGGVSVPYLGGDLVNQRIQRTLEVMAARLGLLGVLADPRMSIPELVSLQGVGGSDYKPLRILLPEGTWSFDAAGVTVARDKIQFEAVGGGYTVFQRTAVTTTGPLLTLAGEDCRIVGVRFEDASTTDYALSFADFGTSRTKQCKVVGCWFQDCWRAIHSASAAARIVDNVIFAQRDTTYQIRLTAGLLSVVQGTVSLSSTGLTVIYADDAVTKSTFLGNTCHGNLVTFVLDYKTTGATLNVQAANVGTVNAR
;
A
#
# COMPACT_ATOMS: atom_id res chain seq x y z
N MET A 1 -33.41 7.15 -56.39
CA MET A 1 -32.27 6.21 -56.42
C MET A 1 -30.98 7.01 -56.41
N SER A 2 -30.34 7.16 -55.24
CA SER A 2 -29.13 7.97 -55.08
C SER A 2 -27.89 7.15 -55.42
N ARG A 3 -27.15 7.55 -56.45
CA ARG A 3 -25.90 6.88 -56.86
C ARG A 3 -24.76 7.40 -55.99
N LYS A 4 -24.17 6.53 -55.17
CA LYS A 4 -22.94 6.83 -54.42
C LYS A 4 -21.78 6.98 -55.40
N ALA A 5 -21.10 8.12 -55.33
CA ALA A 5 -19.91 8.40 -56.13
C ALA A 5 -18.69 7.68 -55.52
N GLU A 6 -18.08 6.79 -56.29
CA GLU A 6 -16.77 6.22 -55.98
C GLU A 6 -15.68 7.22 -56.40
N ALA A 7 -14.92 7.74 -55.43
CA ALA A 7 -13.73 8.51 -55.72
C ALA A 7 -12.59 7.55 -56.12
N ARG A 8 -12.06 7.70 -57.34
CA ARG A 8 -10.89 6.96 -57.83
C ARG A 8 -9.64 7.84 -57.72
N VAL A 9 -8.64 7.38 -56.97
CA VAL A 9 -7.28 7.93 -56.98
C VAL A 9 -6.34 6.80 -57.41
N GLY A 10 -5.66 6.95 -58.54
CA GLY A 10 -4.62 6.02 -58.99
C GLY A 10 -5.08 4.62 -59.47
N GLY A 11 -6.33 4.44 -59.88
CA GLY A 11 -6.80 3.16 -60.46
C GLY A 11 -7.05 2.04 -59.44
N VAL A 12 -6.89 2.29 -58.14
CA VAL A 12 -7.27 1.36 -57.07
C VAL A 12 -8.62 1.79 -56.51
N SER A 13 -9.62 0.90 -56.58
CA SER A 13 -10.90 1.11 -55.90
C SER A 13 -10.67 1.02 -54.39
N VAL A 14 -10.65 2.16 -53.70
CA VAL A 14 -10.66 2.18 -52.24
C VAL A 14 -12.13 2.03 -51.82
N PRO A 15 -12.53 0.94 -51.16
CA PRO A 15 -13.90 0.80 -50.68
C PRO A 15 -14.18 1.96 -49.71
N TYR A 16 -15.24 2.71 -49.99
CA TYR A 16 -15.73 3.75 -49.10
C TYR A 16 -16.21 3.06 -47.82
N LEU A 17 -15.34 3.02 -46.80
CA LEU A 17 -15.74 2.65 -45.45
C LEU A 17 -16.78 3.68 -45.03
N GLY A 18 -18.06 3.29 -45.06
CA GLY A 18 -19.17 4.15 -44.67
C GLY A 18 -18.89 4.78 -43.30
N GLY A 19 -19.31 6.03 -43.10
CA GLY A 19 -19.06 6.79 -41.87
C GLY A 19 -19.39 6.02 -40.59
N ASP A 20 -20.34 5.08 -40.64
CA ASP A 20 -20.72 4.21 -39.52
C ASP A 20 -19.62 3.23 -39.10
N LEU A 21 -18.87 2.64 -40.04
CA LEU A 21 -17.76 1.72 -39.73
C LEU A 21 -16.55 2.46 -39.15
N VAL A 22 -16.33 3.70 -39.61
CA VAL A 22 -15.30 4.58 -39.06
C VAL A 22 -15.68 5.03 -37.64
N ASN A 23 -16.93 5.44 -37.43
CA ASN A 23 -17.45 5.82 -36.11
C ASN A 23 -17.44 4.65 -35.12
N GLN A 24 -17.84 3.45 -35.53
CA GLN A 24 -17.75 2.26 -34.69
C GLN A 24 -16.30 1.92 -34.32
N ARG A 25 -15.34 2.04 -35.24
CA ARG A 25 -13.91 1.85 -34.93
C ARG A 25 -13.39 2.90 -33.96
N ILE A 26 -13.78 4.17 -34.13
CA ILE A 26 -13.39 5.25 -33.22
C ILE A 26 -13.98 5.00 -31.82
N GLN A 27 -15.27 4.68 -31.71
CA GLN A 27 -15.91 4.33 -30.42
C GLN A 27 -15.21 3.15 -29.76
N ARG A 28 -14.97 2.06 -30.49
CA ARG A 28 -14.28 0.88 -29.93
C ARG A 28 -12.85 1.18 -29.49
N THR A 29 -12.16 2.07 -30.20
CA THR A 29 -10.81 2.52 -29.84
C THR A 29 -10.84 3.40 -28.59
N LEU A 30 -11.82 4.30 -28.49
CA LEU A 30 -12.06 5.13 -27.32
C LEU A 30 -12.46 4.30 -26.10
N GLU A 31 -13.28 3.26 -26.26
CA GLU A 31 -13.64 2.32 -25.20
C GLU A 31 -12.42 1.52 -24.71
N VAL A 32 -11.58 1.03 -25.63
CA VAL A 32 -10.33 0.34 -25.28
C VAL A 32 -9.32 1.29 -24.63
N MET A 33 -9.22 2.53 -25.10
CA MET A 33 -8.37 3.56 -24.49
C MET A 33 -8.90 3.97 -23.11
N ALA A 34 -10.20 4.14 -22.94
CA ALA A 34 -10.84 4.42 -21.66
C ALA A 34 -10.71 3.25 -20.68
N ALA A 35 -10.79 2.00 -21.17
CA ALA A 35 -10.50 0.81 -20.38
C ALA A 35 -9.02 0.73 -19.98
N ARG A 36 -8.10 1.09 -20.89
CA ARG A 36 -6.65 1.15 -20.61
C ARG A 36 -6.28 2.31 -19.68
N LEU A 37 -6.96 3.45 -19.77
CA LEU A 37 -6.82 4.59 -18.85
C LEU A 37 -7.47 4.28 -17.49
N GLY A 38 -8.60 3.59 -17.47
CA GLY A 38 -9.19 3.03 -16.25
C GLY A 38 -8.31 1.98 -15.58
N LEU A 39 -7.44 1.30 -16.34
CA LEU A 39 -6.37 0.42 -15.85
C LEU A 39 -5.12 1.18 -15.35
N LEU A 40 -4.93 2.44 -15.76
CA LEU A 40 -3.75 3.24 -15.41
C LEU A 40 -3.84 3.87 -14.02
N GLY A 41 -5.04 3.96 -13.43
CA GLY A 41 -5.24 4.60 -12.12
C GLY A 41 -5.35 6.12 -12.22
N VAL A 42 -5.73 6.76 -11.11
CA VAL A 42 -5.85 8.22 -10.99
C VAL A 42 -4.47 8.78 -10.64
N LEU A 43 -3.91 9.63 -11.50
CA LEU A 43 -2.73 10.41 -11.16
C LEU A 43 -3.14 11.51 -10.18
N ALA A 44 -2.58 11.44 -8.97
CA ALA A 44 -2.90 12.35 -7.90
C ALA A 44 -2.07 13.64 -8.00
N ASP A 45 -2.65 14.78 -7.63
CA ASP A 45 -1.92 16.04 -7.43
C ASP A 45 -1.60 16.19 -5.93
N PRO A 46 -0.34 16.46 -5.51
CA PRO A 46 0.03 16.68 -4.10
C PRO A 46 -0.79 17.72 -3.34
N ARG A 47 -1.50 18.60 -4.06
CA ARG A 47 -2.42 19.60 -3.49
C ARG A 47 -3.78 19.03 -3.12
N MET A 48 -4.15 17.89 -3.68
CA MET A 48 -5.39 17.19 -3.36
C MET A 48 -5.21 16.39 -2.08
N SER A 49 -6.22 16.42 -1.21
CA SER A 49 -6.24 15.57 -0.03
C SER A 49 -6.53 14.11 -0.41
N ILE A 50 -6.04 13.17 0.39
CA ILE A 50 -6.34 11.74 0.19
C ILE A 50 -7.86 11.47 0.15
N PRO A 51 -8.71 12.04 1.04
CA PRO A 51 -10.16 11.90 0.93
C PRO A 51 -10.74 12.37 -0.41
N GLU A 52 -10.25 13.50 -0.95
CA GLU A 52 -10.66 13.98 -2.28
C GLU A 52 -10.28 12.97 -3.35
N LEU A 53 -9.05 12.46 -3.36
CA LEU A 53 -8.60 11.45 -4.33
C LEU A 53 -9.42 10.16 -4.28
N VAL A 54 -9.78 9.72 -3.08
CA VAL A 54 -10.64 8.54 -2.86
C VAL A 54 -12.06 8.78 -3.41
N SER A 55 -12.54 10.03 -3.38
CA SER A 55 -13.85 10.44 -3.88
C SER A 55 -13.93 10.68 -5.40
N LEU A 56 -12.79 10.96 -6.06
CA LEU A 56 -12.72 11.23 -7.51
C LEU A 56 -13.22 10.06 -8.39
N GLN A 57 -13.26 8.85 -7.84
CA GLN A 57 -13.83 7.67 -8.49
C GLN A 57 -15.14 7.28 -7.81
N GLY A 58 -16.19 8.02 -8.18
CA GLY A 58 -17.59 7.64 -8.05
C GLY A 58 -18.06 7.36 -6.62
N VAL A 59 -18.73 8.33 -6.03
CA VAL A 59 -19.61 8.14 -4.88
C VAL A 59 -20.60 7.00 -5.16
N GLY A 60 -20.61 5.97 -4.31
CA GLY A 60 -21.83 5.20 -4.03
C GLY A 60 -22.38 4.28 -5.11
N GLY A 61 -21.53 3.59 -5.89
CA GLY A 61 -21.96 2.42 -6.66
C GLY A 61 -21.57 1.14 -5.94
N SER A 62 -22.43 0.12 -5.95
CA SER A 62 -22.15 -1.28 -5.54
C SER A 62 -20.99 -1.97 -6.28
N ASP A 63 -20.18 -1.20 -7.01
CA ASP A 63 -19.15 -1.67 -7.91
C ASP A 63 -17.80 -1.63 -7.20
N TYR A 64 -17.42 -2.83 -6.75
CA TYR A 64 -16.13 -3.32 -6.25
C TYR A 64 -14.92 -3.09 -7.19
N LYS A 65 -14.86 -1.97 -7.92
CA LYS A 65 -13.77 -1.70 -8.84
C LYS A 65 -12.52 -1.24 -8.06
N PRO A 66 -11.38 -1.94 -8.23
CA PRO A 66 -10.12 -1.52 -7.63
C PRO A 66 -9.79 -0.08 -8.01
N LEU A 67 -9.43 0.73 -7.02
CA LEU A 67 -9.00 2.10 -7.24
C LEU A 67 -7.48 2.16 -7.09
N ARG A 68 -6.77 2.45 -8.17
CA ARG A 68 -5.32 2.71 -8.15
C ARG A 68 -5.09 4.22 -8.17
N ILE A 69 -4.35 4.72 -7.20
CA ILE A 69 -3.93 6.11 -7.06
C ILE A 69 -2.43 6.14 -7.30
N LEU A 70 -2.02 6.76 -8.40
CA LEU A 70 -0.62 6.99 -8.73
C LEU A 70 -0.19 8.29 -8.07
N LEU A 71 0.78 8.20 -7.19
CA LEU A 71 1.30 9.31 -6.40
C LEU A 71 2.61 9.79 -7.05
N PRO A 72 2.62 10.97 -7.71
CA PRO A 72 3.88 11.56 -8.16
C PRO A 72 4.82 11.86 -7.00
N GLU A 73 6.07 12.11 -7.36
CA GLU A 73 7.08 12.60 -6.44
C GLU A 73 6.63 13.90 -5.76
N GLY A 74 7.05 14.05 -4.51
CA GLY A 74 6.72 15.21 -3.69
C GLY A 74 6.28 14.83 -2.29
N THR A 75 6.11 15.87 -1.47
CA THR A 75 5.68 15.73 -0.08
C THR A 75 4.17 15.97 0.02
N TRP A 76 3.49 14.98 0.58
CA TRP A 76 2.08 14.97 0.89
C TRP A 76 1.93 15.18 2.39
N SER A 77 1.53 16.39 2.78
CA SER A 77 1.41 16.75 4.18
C SER A 77 0.04 16.32 4.72
N PHE A 78 0.07 15.66 5.86
CA PHE A 78 -1.11 15.26 6.60
C PHE A 78 -1.26 16.17 7.82
N ASP A 79 -2.51 16.38 8.21
CA ASP A 79 -2.81 17.11 9.43
C ASP A 79 -2.47 16.27 10.68
N ALA A 80 -2.77 16.84 11.83
CA ALA A 80 -2.56 16.21 13.12
C ALA A 80 -3.33 14.89 13.29
N ALA A 81 -4.54 14.81 12.74
CA ALA A 81 -5.43 13.66 12.92
C ALA A 81 -5.02 12.45 12.05
N GLY A 82 -4.21 12.68 11.02
CA GLY A 82 -3.91 11.67 10.01
C GLY A 82 -5.14 11.40 9.14
N VAL A 83 -5.08 10.36 8.31
CA VAL A 83 -6.18 10.03 7.39
C VAL A 83 -6.61 8.59 7.57
N THR A 84 -7.92 8.37 7.59
CA THR A 84 -8.52 7.03 7.52
C THR A 84 -9.21 6.82 6.19
N VAL A 85 -8.90 5.71 5.51
CA VAL A 85 -9.52 5.30 4.24
C VAL A 85 -10.26 3.98 4.44
N ALA A 86 -11.59 4.04 4.39
CA ALA A 86 -12.48 2.87 4.56
C ALA A 86 -12.90 2.20 3.24
N ARG A 87 -12.25 2.55 2.13
CA ARG A 87 -12.54 1.99 0.80
C ARG A 87 -11.81 0.67 0.59
N ASP A 88 -12.53 -0.36 0.16
CA ASP A 88 -11.95 -1.64 -0.25
C ASP A 88 -11.18 -1.51 -1.58
N LYS A 89 -10.19 -2.39 -1.79
CA LYS A 89 -9.42 -2.55 -3.03
C LYS A 89 -8.77 -1.25 -3.51
N ILE A 90 -8.31 -0.44 -2.56
CA ILE A 90 -7.54 0.78 -2.88
C ILE A 90 -6.05 0.49 -2.92
N GLN A 91 -5.37 1.04 -3.92
CA GLN A 91 -3.92 0.94 -4.10
C GLN A 91 -3.33 2.34 -4.21
N PHE A 92 -2.40 2.67 -3.31
CA PHE A 92 -1.52 3.82 -3.41
C PHE A 92 -0.18 3.38 -3.95
N GLU A 93 0.31 4.03 -4.99
CA GLU A 93 1.57 3.66 -5.64
C GLU A 93 2.37 4.88 -6.02
N ALA A 94 3.55 5.00 -5.42
CA ALA A 94 4.52 6.02 -5.82
C ALA A 94 4.99 5.78 -7.26
N VAL A 95 4.93 6.84 -8.06
CA VAL A 95 5.47 6.87 -9.43
C VAL A 95 6.62 7.87 -9.46
N GLY A 96 7.81 7.42 -9.87
CA GLY A 96 9.00 8.30 -10.02
C GLY A 96 10.31 7.76 -9.45
N GLY A 97 10.30 6.75 -8.57
CA GLY A 97 11.54 6.10 -8.10
C GLY A 97 12.03 6.53 -6.73
N GLY A 98 11.13 6.91 -5.82
CA GLY A 98 11.41 6.89 -4.37
C GLY A 98 11.21 8.20 -3.61
N TYR A 99 10.68 9.25 -4.25
CA TYR A 99 10.55 10.59 -3.62
C TYR A 99 9.12 11.00 -3.25
N THR A 100 8.17 10.06 -3.22
CA THR A 100 6.83 10.31 -2.69
C THR A 100 6.85 10.15 -1.18
N VAL A 101 6.68 11.26 -0.46
CA VAL A 101 6.75 11.32 1.01
C VAL A 101 5.39 11.63 1.59
N PHE A 102 4.88 10.79 2.48
CA PHE A 102 3.75 11.08 3.36
C PHE A 102 4.30 11.62 4.67
N GLN A 103 4.00 12.89 4.98
CA GLN A 103 4.62 13.60 6.08
C GLN A 103 3.60 14.17 7.07
N ARG A 104 3.83 13.97 8.37
CA ARG A 104 3.20 14.74 9.45
C ARG A 104 4.26 15.42 10.30
N THR A 105 4.12 16.72 10.49
CA THR A 105 5.05 17.55 11.26
C THR A 105 4.56 17.86 12.68
N ALA A 106 3.27 17.64 12.95
CA ALA A 106 2.68 17.85 14.27
C ALA A 106 3.03 16.72 15.24
N VAL A 107 3.55 17.07 16.43
CA VAL A 107 4.12 16.12 17.40
C VAL A 107 3.07 15.57 18.39
N THR A 108 2.00 16.34 18.69
CA THR A 108 1.12 16.12 19.84
C THR A 108 -0.06 15.18 19.58
N THR A 109 0.06 14.25 18.63
CA THR A 109 -1.09 13.57 18.04
C THR A 109 -1.17 12.10 18.44
N THR A 110 -2.39 11.64 18.69
CA THR A 110 -2.74 10.23 18.92
C THR A 110 -3.41 9.69 17.67
N GLY A 111 -2.82 8.72 17.00
CA GLY A 111 -3.37 8.12 15.79
C GLY A 111 -2.33 7.85 14.70
N PRO A 112 -2.54 6.81 13.87
CA PRO A 112 -1.65 6.56 12.75
C PRO A 112 -1.67 7.67 11.70
N LEU A 113 -0.56 7.89 10.98
CA LEU A 113 -0.53 8.86 9.87
C LEU A 113 -1.56 8.48 8.79
N LEU A 114 -1.56 7.20 8.42
CA LEU A 114 -2.53 6.62 7.49
C LEU A 114 -3.11 5.34 8.08
N THR A 115 -4.44 5.27 8.11
CA THR A 115 -5.20 4.09 8.48
C THR A 115 -5.96 3.56 7.27
N LEU A 116 -5.70 2.32 6.88
CA LEU A 116 -6.43 1.61 5.84
C LEU A 116 -7.40 0.62 6.51
N ALA A 117 -8.68 0.92 6.39
CA ALA A 117 -9.77 0.23 7.05
C ALA A 117 -10.50 -0.75 6.13
N GLY A 118 -10.41 -0.55 4.81
CA GLY A 118 -10.99 -1.42 3.80
C GLY A 118 -10.26 -2.76 3.62
N GLU A 119 -10.88 -3.63 2.85
CA GLU A 119 -10.34 -4.92 2.40
C GLU A 119 -9.37 -4.74 1.23
N ASP A 120 -8.44 -5.66 1.02
CA ASP A 120 -7.56 -5.72 -0.16
C ASP A 120 -6.79 -4.42 -0.47
N CYS A 121 -6.41 -3.66 0.56
CA CYS A 121 -5.71 -2.40 0.37
C CYS A 121 -4.20 -2.60 0.12
N ARG A 122 -3.60 -1.72 -0.68
CA ARG A 122 -2.18 -1.80 -1.04
C ARG A 122 -1.49 -0.44 -0.99
N ILE A 123 -0.28 -0.42 -0.45
CA ILE A 123 0.65 0.72 -0.53
C ILE A 123 1.97 0.23 -1.11
N VAL A 124 2.51 0.97 -2.08
CA VAL A 124 3.76 0.63 -2.79
C VAL A 124 4.66 1.84 -2.92
N GLY A 125 5.92 1.69 -2.51
CA GLY A 125 6.99 2.66 -2.82
C GLY A 125 6.89 4.02 -2.12
N VAL A 126 6.03 4.16 -1.11
CA VAL A 126 5.84 5.42 -0.39
C VAL A 126 6.81 5.51 0.79
N ARG A 127 7.38 6.69 1.02
CA ARG A 127 8.13 7.03 2.23
C ARG A 127 7.22 7.68 3.25
N PHE A 128 7.28 7.21 4.49
CA PHE A 128 6.55 7.76 5.64
C PHE A 128 7.54 8.50 6.54
N GLU A 129 7.19 9.74 6.86
CA GLU A 129 7.86 10.58 7.84
C GLU A 129 6.84 11.12 8.84
N ASP A 130 6.90 10.65 10.08
CA ASP A 130 5.83 10.92 11.03
C ASP A 130 6.38 11.44 12.35
N ALA A 131 6.16 12.72 12.64
CA ALA A 131 6.57 13.36 13.89
C ALA A 131 5.78 12.92 15.14
N SER A 132 4.75 12.07 15.00
CA SER A 132 4.00 11.50 16.13
C SER A 132 4.91 10.85 17.17
N THR A 133 4.50 10.87 18.44
CA THR A 133 5.26 10.30 19.55
C THR A 133 4.59 9.09 20.20
N THR A 134 3.47 8.61 19.65
CA THR A 134 2.69 7.55 20.31
C THR A 134 2.23 6.42 19.40
N ASP A 135 2.21 6.63 18.09
CA ASP A 135 1.48 5.75 17.17
C ASP A 135 2.32 5.28 15.97
N TYR A 136 1.68 4.53 15.06
CA TYR A 136 2.29 3.97 13.86
C TYR A 136 2.19 4.95 12.68
N ALA A 137 3.16 4.95 11.78
CA ALA A 137 2.99 5.65 10.51
C ALA A 137 1.85 5.03 9.67
N LEU A 138 1.76 3.70 9.64
CA LEU A 138 0.72 3.00 8.87
C LEU A 138 -0.01 1.97 9.74
N SER A 139 -1.34 1.98 9.68
CA SER A 139 -2.17 0.96 10.34
C SER A 139 -3.18 0.33 9.38
N PHE A 140 -3.31 -0.98 9.46
CA PHE A 140 -4.45 -1.73 8.92
C PHE A 140 -5.44 -2.01 10.04
N ALA A 141 -6.53 -1.25 10.06
CA ALA A 141 -7.50 -1.30 11.14
C ALA A 141 -8.52 -2.43 10.95
N ASP A 142 -8.92 -3.03 12.07
CA ASP A 142 -10.09 -3.89 12.14
C ASP A 142 -11.34 -3.05 12.40
N PHE A 143 -12.37 -3.25 11.59
CA PHE A 143 -13.69 -2.65 11.83
C PHE A 143 -14.77 -3.73 11.99
N GLY A 144 -14.36 -4.96 12.38
CA GLY A 144 -15.28 -6.02 12.77
C GLY A 144 -15.96 -6.73 11.60
N THR A 145 -15.39 -6.69 10.40
CA THR A 145 -15.91 -7.48 9.27
C THR A 145 -15.46 -8.94 9.41
N SER A 146 -16.37 -9.88 9.16
CA SER A 146 -16.10 -11.33 9.28
C SER A 146 -15.19 -11.90 8.18
N ARG A 147 -14.57 -11.03 7.37
CA ARG A 147 -13.79 -11.41 6.18
C ARG A 147 -12.32 -11.15 6.42
N THR A 148 -11.49 -12.05 5.92
CA THR A 148 -10.03 -11.90 5.94
C THR A 148 -9.61 -10.74 5.04
N LYS A 149 -9.10 -9.65 5.62
CA LYS A 149 -8.58 -8.50 4.87
C LYS A 149 -7.17 -8.82 4.34
N GLN A 150 -6.93 -8.78 3.03
CA GLN A 150 -5.59 -9.03 2.46
C GLN A 150 -4.86 -7.73 2.13
N CYS A 151 -4.22 -7.13 3.13
CA CYS A 151 -3.55 -5.86 2.95
C CYS A 151 -2.06 -6.03 2.61
N LYS A 152 -1.50 -5.11 1.80
CA LYS A 152 -0.11 -5.20 1.33
C LYS A 152 0.65 -3.89 1.50
N VAL A 153 1.88 -3.97 2.00
CA VAL A 153 2.86 -2.88 2.06
C VAL A 153 4.12 -3.36 1.39
N VAL A 154 4.51 -2.73 0.28
CA VAL A 154 5.61 -3.23 -0.55
C VAL A 154 6.60 -2.11 -0.86
N GLY A 155 7.89 -2.33 -0.62
CA GLY A 155 8.92 -1.39 -1.06
C GLY A 155 8.85 -0.01 -0.39
N CYS A 156 8.22 0.10 0.79
CA CYS A 156 8.00 1.36 1.47
C CYS A 156 9.13 1.68 2.45
N TRP A 157 9.28 2.97 2.74
CA TRP A 157 10.31 3.49 3.62
C TRP A 157 9.65 4.11 4.85
N PHE A 158 10.08 3.75 6.05
CA PHE A 158 9.58 4.31 7.30
C PHE A 158 10.73 4.98 8.02
N GLN A 159 10.73 6.31 8.01
CA GLN A 159 11.81 7.14 8.54
C GLN A 159 11.29 8.05 9.64
N ASP A 160 12.04 8.18 10.73
CA ASP A 160 11.77 9.17 11.78
C ASP A 160 10.32 9.07 12.32
N CYS A 161 9.76 7.86 12.35
CA CYS A 161 8.44 7.57 12.91
C CYS A 161 8.57 7.11 14.37
N TRP A 162 7.49 7.16 15.15
CA TRP A 162 7.45 6.48 16.45
C TRP A 162 7.48 4.97 16.25
N ARG A 163 6.50 4.42 15.50
CA ARG A 163 6.50 3.04 15.00
C ARG A 163 6.17 3.01 13.50
N ALA A 164 6.53 1.93 12.82
CA ALA A 164 6.36 1.84 11.37
C ALA A 164 4.97 1.35 10.97
N ILE A 165 4.64 0.09 11.32
CA ILE A 165 3.45 -0.60 10.78
C ILE A 165 2.69 -1.33 11.88
N HIS A 166 1.37 -1.20 11.86
CA HIS A 166 0.45 -2.03 12.65
C HIS A 166 -0.53 -2.78 11.75
N SER A 167 -0.75 -4.06 12.03
CA SER A 167 -1.87 -4.82 11.47
C SER A 167 -2.74 -5.33 12.61
N ALA A 168 -3.94 -4.77 12.76
CA ALA A 168 -4.86 -5.11 13.84
C ALA A 168 -5.58 -6.45 13.60
N SER A 169 -6.02 -6.73 12.38
CA SER A 169 -6.74 -7.97 12.02
C SER A 169 -6.53 -8.48 10.58
N ALA A 170 -5.71 -7.78 9.80
CA ALA A 170 -5.52 -8.12 8.39
C ALA A 170 -4.49 -9.24 8.21
N ALA A 171 -4.73 -10.11 7.22
CA ALA A 171 -3.69 -10.92 6.60
C ALA A 171 -2.75 -9.97 5.85
N ALA A 172 -1.72 -9.50 6.56
CA ALA A 172 -0.82 -8.47 6.06
C ALA A 172 0.35 -9.11 5.31
N ARG A 173 0.64 -8.60 4.11
CA ARG A 173 1.88 -8.86 3.39
C ARG A 173 2.76 -7.61 3.44
N ILE A 174 3.78 -7.66 4.29
CA ILE A 174 4.75 -6.59 4.50
C ILE A 174 6.05 -7.04 3.83
N VAL A 175 6.34 -6.54 2.63
CA VAL A 175 7.39 -7.08 1.76
C VAL A 175 8.39 -5.99 1.34
N ASP A 176 9.68 -6.29 1.46
CA ASP A 176 10.79 -5.46 0.96
C ASP A 176 10.76 -4.01 1.46
N ASN A 177 10.37 -3.79 2.73
CA ASN A 177 10.31 -2.45 3.31
C ASN A 177 11.63 -2.08 3.98
N VAL A 178 11.91 -0.78 4.08
CA VAL A 178 13.05 -0.24 4.82
C VAL A 178 12.52 0.55 6.02
N ILE A 179 12.98 0.23 7.22
CA ILE A 179 12.59 0.90 8.46
C ILE A 179 13.85 1.44 9.12
N PHE A 180 13.87 2.72 9.44
CA PHE A 180 15.01 3.33 10.13
C PHE A 180 14.64 4.51 11.00
N ALA A 181 15.55 4.82 11.93
CA ALA A 181 15.44 5.96 12.86
C ALA A 181 14.11 6.00 13.63
N GLN A 182 13.65 4.84 14.10
CA GLN A 182 12.40 4.75 14.88
C GLN A 182 12.62 5.26 16.31
N ARG A 183 11.66 6.01 16.84
CA ARG A 183 11.74 6.62 18.18
C ARG A 183 11.19 5.73 19.30
N ASP A 184 10.20 4.88 19.02
CA ASP A 184 9.77 3.88 19.99
C ASP A 184 10.92 2.93 20.30
N THR A 185 10.95 2.39 21.51
CA THR A 185 11.98 1.42 21.93
C THR A 185 11.42 0.01 22.14
N THR A 186 10.13 -0.24 21.85
CA THR A 186 9.50 -1.56 22.05
C THR A 186 9.44 -2.42 20.79
N TYR A 187 8.78 -1.96 19.72
CA TYR A 187 8.75 -2.66 18.45
C TYR A 187 8.51 -1.76 17.23
N GLN A 188 8.96 -2.20 16.04
CA GLN A 188 8.78 -1.44 14.79
C GLN A 188 7.52 -1.85 14.01
N ILE A 189 7.30 -3.16 13.85
CA ILE A 189 6.11 -3.74 13.23
C ILE A 189 5.34 -4.51 14.31
N ARG A 190 4.03 -4.29 14.41
CA ARG A 190 3.13 -5.10 15.25
C ARG A 190 2.04 -5.77 14.45
N LEU A 191 1.84 -7.06 14.68
CA LEU A 191 0.72 -7.86 14.20
C LEU A 191 -0.12 -8.26 15.42
N THR A 192 -1.33 -7.74 15.58
CA THR A 192 -2.19 -8.04 16.73
C THR A 192 -3.10 -9.24 16.49
N ALA A 193 -3.65 -9.36 15.28
CA ALA A 193 -4.35 -10.55 14.84
C ALA A 193 -4.14 -10.71 13.33
N GLY A 194 -4.24 -11.94 12.85
CA GLY A 194 -4.08 -12.23 11.44
C GLY A 194 -3.81 -13.70 11.18
N LEU A 195 -4.35 -14.17 10.06
CA LEU A 195 -4.12 -15.51 9.53
C LEU A 195 -3.29 -15.37 8.25
N LEU A 196 -2.21 -16.15 8.12
CA LEU A 196 -1.38 -16.17 6.91
C LEU A 196 -0.69 -14.84 6.58
N SER A 197 -0.30 -14.06 7.60
CA SER A 197 0.50 -12.85 7.40
C SER A 197 1.91 -13.22 6.94
N VAL A 198 2.49 -12.39 6.08
CA VAL A 198 3.86 -12.58 5.58
C VAL A 198 4.63 -11.29 5.81
N VAL A 199 5.75 -11.38 6.53
CA VAL A 199 6.73 -10.29 6.62
C VAL A 199 8.02 -10.78 6.00
N GLN A 200 8.40 -10.20 4.86
CA GLN A 200 9.53 -10.68 4.07
C GLN A 200 10.44 -9.55 3.62
N GLY A 201 11.75 -9.80 3.57
CA GLY A 201 12.72 -8.91 2.94
C GLY A 201 12.83 -7.52 3.58
N THR A 202 12.24 -7.32 4.77
CA THR A 202 12.23 -6.03 5.43
C THR A 202 13.58 -5.78 6.09
N VAL A 203 14.16 -4.61 5.83
CA VAL A 203 15.46 -4.18 6.34
C VAL A 203 15.23 -3.14 7.44
N SER A 204 15.75 -3.42 8.63
CA SER A 204 15.76 -2.49 9.75
C SER A 204 17.16 -1.89 9.96
N LEU A 205 17.29 -0.58 9.92
CA LEU A 205 18.55 0.15 10.10
C LEU A 205 18.40 1.11 11.28
N SER A 206 19.23 0.98 12.32
CA SER A 206 19.18 1.86 13.50
C SER A 206 17.92 1.72 14.37
N SER A 207 18.04 0.85 15.36
CA SER A 207 17.18 0.93 16.53
C SER A 207 17.91 0.47 17.80
N THR A 208 18.06 1.37 18.76
CA THR A 208 18.49 1.04 20.12
C THR A 208 17.36 0.33 20.85
N GLY A 209 17.57 -0.95 21.21
CA GLY A 209 16.71 -1.68 22.15
C GLY A 209 15.38 -2.23 21.62
N LEU A 210 15.13 -2.21 20.31
CA LEU A 210 13.83 -2.56 19.71
C LEU A 210 13.67 -4.05 19.32
N THR A 211 12.42 -4.55 19.34
CA THR A 211 12.00 -5.73 18.57
C THR A 211 11.61 -5.31 17.15
N VAL A 212 12.16 -5.95 16.10
CA VAL A 212 11.82 -5.53 14.72
C VAL A 212 10.36 -5.87 14.38
N ILE A 213 9.92 -7.10 14.68
CA ILE A 213 8.56 -7.57 14.40
C ILE A 213 8.01 -8.22 15.66
N TYR A 214 6.92 -7.69 16.20
CA TYR A 214 6.15 -8.27 17.30
C TYR A 214 4.84 -8.85 16.76
N ALA A 215 4.53 -10.11 17.07
CA ALA A 215 3.29 -10.76 16.69
C ALA A 215 2.59 -11.27 17.94
N ASP A 216 1.37 -10.81 18.20
CA ASP A 216 0.57 -11.21 19.37
C ASP A 216 0.08 -12.67 19.24
N ASP A 217 -0.36 -13.27 20.35
CA ASP A 217 -0.82 -14.68 20.46
C ASP A 217 -1.96 -15.04 19.47
N ALA A 218 -2.73 -14.07 18.98
CA ALA A 218 -3.82 -14.30 18.02
C ALA A 218 -3.35 -14.41 16.55
N VAL A 219 -2.07 -14.21 16.28
CA VAL A 219 -1.48 -14.33 14.94
C VAL A 219 -1.13 -15.78 14.65
N THR A 220 -1.68 -16.37 13.58
CA THR A 220 -1.49 -17.79 13.27
C THR A 220 -1.04 -18.02 11.83
N LYS A 221 -0.33 -19.12 11.58
CA LYS A 221 0.16 -19.58 10.26
C LYS A 221 0.90 -18.50 9.46
N SER A 222 1.64 -17.63 10.14
CA SER A 222 2.35 -16.52 9.51
C SER A 222 3.79 -16.90 9.17
N THR A 223 4.36 -16.23 8.16
CA THR A 223 5.71 -16.48 7.65
C THR A 223 6.57 -15.23 7.79
N PHE A 224 7.77 -15.41 8.35
CA PHE A 224 8.77 -14.36 8.48
C PHE A 224 10.05 -14.81 7.78
N LEU A 225 10.40 -14.18 6.64
CA LEU A 225 11.45 -14.67 5.75
C LEU A 225 12.41 -13.55 5.33
N GLY A 226 13.72 -13.76 5.49
CA GLY A 226 14.74 -12.88 4.91
C GLY A 226 14.69 -11.43 5.41
N ASN A 227 14.13 -11.19 6.60
CA ASN A 227 14.17 -9.88 7.24
C ASN A 227 15.56 -9.66 7.85
N THR A 228 16.13 -8.48 7.66
CA THR A 228 17.48 -8.13 8.11
C THR A 228 17.45 -6.95 9.06
N CYS A 229 18.41 -6.91 9.97
CA CYS A 229 18.49 -5.89 10.99
C CYS A 229 19.96 -5.50 11.20
N HIS A 230 20.23 -4.20 11.18
CA HIS A 230 21.57 -3.62 11.29
C HIS A 230 21.62 -2.63 12.46
N GLY A 231 22.50 -2.89 13.43
CA GLY A 231 22.71 -2.06 14.63
C GLY A 231 23.01 -2.90 15.88
N ASN A 232 23.10 -2.24 17.05
CA ASN A 232 23.26 -2.87 18.38
C ASN A 232 21.93 -3.52 18.85
N LEU A 233 21.37 -4.41 18.03
CA LEU A 233 20.09 -5.04 18.30
C LEU A 233 20.25 -6.37 19.02
N VAL A 234 19.50 -6.50 20.11
CA VAL A 234 19.56 -7.63 21.03
C VAL A 234 18.64 -8.76 20.56
N THR A 235 17.65 -8.54 19.67
CA THR A 235 16.67 -9.60 19.44
C THR A 235 15.76 -9.45 18.22
N PHE A 236 15.67 -10.51 17.40
CA PHE A 236 14.45 -10.79 16.61
C PHE A 236 13.50 -11.58 17.52
N VAL A 237 12.80 -10.91 18.45
CA VAL A 237 11.77 -11.61 19.24
C VAL A 237 10.54 -11.79 18.37
N LEU A 238 10.37 -12.99 17.83
CA LEU A 238 9.05 -13.49 17.51
C LEU A 238 8.51 -14.15 18.78
N ASP A 239 7.80 -13.41 19.63
CA ASP A 239 7.12 -13.99 20.80
C ASP A 239 5.83 -14.64 20.29
N TYR A 240 5.93 -15.84 19.74
CA TYR A 240 4.76 -16.60 19.27
C TYR A 240 4.44 -17.72 20.26
N LYS A 241 3.17 -17.82 20.68
CA LYS A 241 2.64 -19.00 21.40
C LYS A 241 1.92 -20.01 20.50
N THR A 242 1.94 -19.84 19.18
CA THR A 242 1.03 -20.62 18.29
C THR A 242 1.72 -21.75 17.53
N THR A 243 1.04 -22.90 17.51
CA THR A 243 1.31 -24.10 16.71
C THR A 243 1.26 -23.79 15.20
N GLY A 244 2.35 -24.06 14.46
CA GLY A 244 2.36 -24.11 12.99
C GLY A 244 2.90 -22.89 12.22
N ALA A 245 3.63 -21.98 12.85
CA ALA A 245 4.40 -20.94 12.14
C ALA A 245 5.73 -21.50 11.62
N THR A 246 6.14 -21.12 10.40
CA THR A 246 7.47 -21.45 9.86
C THR A 246 8.36 -20.23 9.92
N LEU A 247 9.47 -20.34 10.64
CA LEU A 247 10.44 -19.27 10.82
C LEU A 247 11.72 -19.57 10.05
N ASN A 248 12.07 -18.70 9.10
CA ASN A 248 13.35 -18.72 8.40
C ASN A 248 14.02 -17.36 8.55
N VAL A 249 14.75 -17.16 9.66
CA VAL A 249 15.58 -15.98 9.89
C VAL A 249 16.94 -16.19 9.24
N GLN A 250 17.28 -15.36 8.25
CA GLN A 250 18.67 -15.12 7.86
C GLN A 250 19.06 -13.76 8.46
N ALA A 251 19.75 -13.75 9.59
CA ALA A 251 20.39 -12.54 10.10
C ALA A 251 21.89 -12.77 10.23
N ALA A 252 22.68 -11.77 9.85
CA ALA A 252 24.12 -11.78 10.06
C ALA A 252 24.50 -11.69 11.56
N ASN A 253 23.56 -11.27 12.42
CA ASN A 253 23.67 -11.24 13.89
C ASN A 253 22.29 -11.56 14.49
N VAL A 254 22.00 -12.83 14.77
CA VAL A 254 20.74 -13.21 15.45
C VAL A 254 20.89 -12.99 16.96
N GLY A 255 20.19 -11.99 17.48
CA GLY A 255 19.79 -11.94 18.88
C GLY A 255 18.60 -12.87 19.13
N THR A 256 18.68 -13.66 20.20
CA THR A 256 17.78 -14.71 20.70
C THR A 256 16.40 -14.84 20.01
N VAL A 257 16.12 -16.00 19.42
CA VAL A 257 14.74 -16.36 19.03
C VAL A 257 14.06 -16.97 20.26
N ASN A 258 13.11 -16.26 20.88
CA ASN A 258 12.33 -16.79 22.00
C ASN A 258 10.97 -17.28 21.48
N ALA A 259 10.85 -18.58 21.23
CA ALA A 259 9.56 -19.25 21.16
C ALA A 259 9.10 -19.55 22.59
N ARG A 260 7.89 -19.13 23.00
CA ARG A 260 7.32 -19.47 24.32
C ARG A 260 6.21 -20.50 24.17
#